data_AF-A0A7X8G5Z6-F1
#
_entry.id   AF-A0A7X8G5Z6-F1
#
_cell.length_a   1.000
_cell.length_b   1.000
_cell.length_c   1.000
_cell.angle_alpha   90.00
_cell.angle_beta   90.00
_cell.angle_gamma   90.00
#
_symmetry.space_group_name_H-M   'P 1'
#
loop_
_entity.id
_entity.type
_entity.pdbx_description
1 polymer ?
#
loop_
_entity_poly.entity_id
_entity_poly.type
_entity_poly.pdbx_seq_one_letter_code
_entity_poly.pdbx_strand_id
1 'polypeptide(L)'
;NLLPPLFAGLVMAGILAATISSADSYLLIATSAVAQNIYKGILKKKASDKEVMIVSRIILLLTAVAGVVLALDETSVIFKIVSFAWAGFGATFGPIMLFSLFWKKTTQSGAIAGMVAGGSMVFIWNYLVKPLGGVFGIYELLPAFIVSCVTIVIVSLLSKEPSQEIKDEFESAKLFKLEV
;
A
#
# COMPACT_ATOMS: atom_id res chain seq x y z
N ASN A 1 14.17 -9.05 -34.15
CA ASN A 1 15.32 -8.80 -35.05
C ASN A 1 15.48 -7.32 -35.41
N LEU A 2 15.40 -6.40 -34.44
CA LEU A 2 15.47 -4.94 -34.70
C LEU A 2 16.82 -4.30 -34.32
N LEU A 3 17.71 -5.04 -33.64
CA LEU A 3 19.02 -4.55 -33.17
C LEU A 3 20.13 -5.56 -33.51
N PRO A 4 21.37 -5.10 -33.77
CA PRO A 4 22.52 -6.00 -33.92
C PRO A 4 22.70 -6.85 -32.64
N PRO A 5 23.17 -8.11 -32.75
CA PRO A 5 23.20 -9.06 -31.63
C PRO A 5 23.88 -8.53 -30.35
N LEU A 6 24.98 -7.79 -30.50
CA LEU A 6 25.71 -7.19 -29.37
C LEU A 6 24.85 -6.16 -28.61
N PHE A 7 24.16 -5.29 -29.33
CA PHE A 7 23.27 -4.29 -28.72
C PHE A 7 22.01 -4.91 -28.14
N ALA A 8 21.46 -5.94 -28.79
CA ALA A 8 20.33 -6.70 -28.25
C ALA A 8 20.70 -7.36 -26.91
N GLY A 9 21.89 -7.98 -26.81
CA GLY A 9 22.41 -8.54 -25.57
C GLY A 9 22.60 -7.50 -24.46
N LEU A 10 23.17 -6.34 -24.80
CA LEU A 10 23.34 -5.24 -23.85
C LEU A 10 22.01 -4.71 -23.30
N VAL A 11 21.02 -4.51 -24.18
CA VAL A 11 19.68 -4.05 -23.78
C VAL A 11 18.98 -5.08 -22.88
N MET A 12 19.04 -6.36 -23.24
CA MET A 12 18.47 -7.43 -22.41
C MET A 12 19.12 -7.50 -21.03
N ALA A 13 20.45 -7.39 -20.95
CA ALA A 13 21.17 -7.35 -19.68
C ALA A 13 20.72 -6.14 -18.83
N GLY A 14 20.56 -4.96 -19.44
CA GLY A 14 20.06 -3.77 -18.77
C GLY A 14 18.64 -3.92 -18.20
N ILE A 15 17.72 -4.49 -18.99
CA ILE A 15 16.33 -4.74 -18.55
C ILE A 15 16.30 -5.74 -17.38
N LEU A 16 17.06 -6.83 -17.48
CA LEU A 16 17.16 -7.82 -16.40
C LEU A 16 17.75 -7.20 -15.14
N ALA A 17 18.84 -6.45 -15.26
CA ALA A 17 19.47 -5.77 -14.12
C ALA A 17 18.51 -4.78 -13.43
N ALA A 18 17.77 -3.97 -14.20
CA ALA A 18 16.78 -3.03 -13.67
C ALA A 18 15.58 -3.73 -12.99
N THR A 19 15.16 -4.87 -13.53
CA THR A 19 14.06 -5.67 -12.96
C THR A 19 14.48 -6.31 -11.64
N ILE A 20 15.69 -6.88 -11.59
CA ILE A 20 16.24 -7.53 -10.38
C ILE A 20 16.46 -6.51 -9.27
N SER A 21 17.03 -5.34 -9.57
CA SER A 21 17.27 -4.30 -8.54
C SER A 21 15.98 -3.77 -7.90
N SER A 22 14.91 -3.66 -8.70
CA SER A 22 13.58 -3.27 -8.22
C SER A 22 12.95 -4.38 -7.37
N ALA A 23 13.03 -5.63 -7.84
CA ALA A 23 12.52 -6.79 -7.11
C ALA A 23 13.22 -6.97 -5.75
N ASP A 24 14.54 -6.83 -5.71
CA ASP A 24 15.34 -6.91 -4.47
C ASP A 24 14.91 -5.84 -3.46
N SER A 25 14.72 -4.61 -3.94
CA SER A 25 14.27 -3.50 -3.09
C SER A 25 12.88 -3.77 -2.51
N TYR A 26 11.94 -4.23 -3.32
CA TYR A 26 10.58 -4.54 -2.85
C TYR A 26 10.54 -5.73 -1.88
N LEU A 27 11.30 -6.80 -2.17
CA LEU A 27 11.42 -7.94 -1.27
C LEU A 27 12.00 -7.52 0.08
N LEU A 28 13.10 -6.76 0.08
CA LEU A 28 13.74 -6.29 1.31
C LEU A 28 12.82 -5.38 2.12
N ILE A 29 12.13 -4.44 1.48
CA ILE A 29 11.20 -3.53 2.14
C ILE A 29 10.04 -4.32 2.76
N ALA A 30 9.42 -5.23 1.99
CA ALA A 30 8.29 -6.01 2.47
C ALA A 30 8.67 -6.92 3.65
N THR A 31 9.79 -7.65 3.54
CA THR A 31 10.21 -8.61 4.57
C THR A 31 10.69 -7.92 5.84
N SER A 32 11.37 -6.78 5.69
CA SER A 32 11.76 -5.91 6.81
C SER A 32 10.53 -5.32 7.51
N ALA A 33 9.53 -4.84 6.76
CA ALA A 33 8.29 -4.32 7.32
C ALA A 33 7.55 -5.39 8.13
N VAL A 34 7.45 -6.64 7.61
CA VAL A 34 6.82 -7.74 8.37
C VAL A 34 7.63 -8.07 9.62
N ALA A 35 8.96 -8.17 9.54
CA ALA A 35 9.80 -8.51 10.68
C ALA A 35 9.79 -7.42 11.77
N GLN A 36 9.81 -6.14 11.40
CA GLN A 36 9.82 -5.02 12.35
C GLN A 36 8.42 -4.72 12.87
N ASN A 37 7.44 -4.53 11.98
CA ASN A 37 6.12 -4.04 12.37
C ASN A 37 5.23 -5.15 12.92
N ILE A 38 5.25 -6.33 12.30
CA ILE A 38 4.39 -7.44 12.71
C ILE A 38 5.09 -8.29 13.77
N TYR A 39 6.28 -8.81 13.46
CA TYR A 39 6.96 -9.72 14.38
C TYR A 39 7.45 -9.00 15.64
N LYS A 40 8.33 -7.99 15.53
CA LYS A 40 8.77 -7.24 16.71
C LYS A 40 7.67 -6.34 17.26
N GLY A 41 6.95 -5.60 16.42
CA GLY A 41 5.95 -4.63 16.89
C GLY A 41 4.73 -5.23 17.59
N ILE A 42 4.25 -6.40 17.13
CA ILE A 42 3.00 -6.99 17.61
C ILE A 42 3.24 -8.33 18.33
N LEU A 43 3.90 -9.29 17.69
CA LEU A 43 4.00 -10.68 18.19
C LEU A 43 5.02 -10.85 19.33
N LYS A 44 6.22 -10.27 19.19
CA LYS A 44 7.34 -10.41 20.13
C LYS A 44 8.07 -9.09 20.32
N LYS A 45 7.48 -8.21 21.14
CA LYS A 45 7.97 -6.86 21.46
C LYS A 45 9.40 -6.78 22.00
N LYS A 46 9.91 -7.88 22.57
CA LYS A 46 11.28 -7.98 23.12
C LYS A 46 12.25 -8.73 22.19
N ALA A 47 11.91 -8.92 20.92
CA ALA A 47 12.80 -9.56 19.95
C ALA A 47 14.10 -8.76 19.79
N SER A 48 15.24 -9.46 19.85
CA SER A 48 16.56 -8.87 19.59
C SER A 48 16.74 -8.57 18.10
N ASP A 49 17.63 -7.66 17.74
CA ASP A 49 17.86 -7.31 16.33
C ASP A 49 18.39 -8.50 15.51
N LYS A 50 19.16 -9.40 16.15
CA LYS A 50 19.59 -10.65 15.54
C LYS A 50 18.41 -11.57 15.21
N GLU A 51 17.42 -11.65 16.10
CA GLU A 51 16.19 -12.42 15.88
C GLU A 51 15.35 -11.83 14.76
N VAL A 52 15.17 -10.51 14.74
CA VAL A 52 14.44 -9.81 13.65
C VAL A 52 15.10 -10.04 12.30
N MET A 53 16.44 -10.00 12.24
CA MET A 53 17.19 -10.26 11.01
C MET A 53 16.97 -11.69 10.50
N ILE A 54 16.94 -12.68 11.39
CA ILE A 54 16.64 -14.08 11.02
C ILE A 54 15.22 -14.18 10.48
N VAL A 55 14.25 -13.59 11.18
CA VAL A 55 12.84 -13.59 10.76
C VAL A 55 12.67 -12.93 9.39
N SER A 56 13.31 -11.77 9.17
CA SER A 56 13.31 -11.09 7.86
C SER A 56 13.83 -12.00 6.73
N ARG A 57 14.93 -12.73 6.96
CA ARG A 57 15.48 -13.67 5.96
C ARG A 57 14.55 -14.86 5.69
N ILE A 58 13.88 -15.39 6.72
CA ILE A 58 12.90 -16.46 6.56
C ILE A 58 11.71 -15.98 5.72
N ILE A 59 11.14 -14.80 6.05
CA ILE A 59 10.04 -14.21 5.29
C ILE A 59 10.47 -13.93 3.84
N LEU A 60 11.72 -13.51 3.62
CA LEU A 60 12.28 -13.29 2.29
C LEU A 60 12.28 -14.55 1.47
N LEU A 61 12.78 -15.66 2.02
CA LEU A 61 12.77 -16.96 1.33
C LEU A 61 11.34 -17.42 1.03
N LEU A 62 10.42 -17.31 2.00
CA LEU A 62 9.01 -17.69 1.79
C LEU A 62 8.35 -16.84 0.70
N THR A 63 8.57 -15.53 0.71
CA THR A 63 8.00 -14.60 -0.27
C THR A 63 8.60 -14.84 -1.66
N ALA A 64 9.90 -15.10 -1.75
CA ALA A 64 10.56 -15.43 -3.02
C ALA A 64 10.00 -16.72 -3.62
N VAL A 65 9.86 -17.79 -2.81
CA VAL A 65 9.27 -19.06 -3.26
C VAL A 65 7.83 -18.86 -3.72
N ALA A 66 7.01 -18.13 -2.96
CA ALA A 66 5.64 -17.81 -3.36
C ALA A 66 5.60 -17.03 -4.69
N GLY A 67 6.51 -16.06 -4.87
CA GLY A 67 6.64 -15.31 -6.11
C GLY A 67 6.99 -16.19 -7.32
N VAL A 68 7.91 -17.14 -7.16
CA VAL A 68 8.24 -18.11 -8.24
C VAL A 68 7.03 -18.97 -8.57
N VAL A 69 6.32 -19.50 -7.57
CA VAL A 69 5.12 -20.32 -7.80
C VAL A 69 4.06 -19.54 -8.57
N LEU A 70 3.82 -18.28 -8.21
CA LEU A 70 2.86 -17.41 -8.92
C LEU A 70 3.34 -17.05 -10.33
N ALA A 71 4.64 -16.95 -10.56
CA ALA A 71 5.21 -16.63 -11.87
C ALA A 71 5.12 -17.79 -12.88
N LEU A 72 4.88 -19.03 -12.43
CA LEU A 72 4.68 -20.18 -13.31
C LEU A 72 3.31 -20.18 -14.01
N ASP A 73 2.37 -19.35 -13.55
CA ASP A 73 1.06 -19.17 -14.19
C ASP A 73 1.09 -18.00 -15.17
N GLU A 74 1.18 -18.28 -16.48
CA GLU A 74 1.28 -17.28 -17.55
C GLU A 74 -0.06 -16.58 -17.88
N THR A 75 -1.16 -17.00 -17.27
CA THR A 75 -2.52 -16.70 -17.75
C THR A 75 -3.04 -15.33 -17.29
N SER A 76 -2.40 -14.22 -17.66
CA SER A 76 -2.89 -12.84 -17.46
C SER A 76 -3.10 -12.37 -16.01
N VAL A 77 -2.54 -13.08 -15.03
CA VAL A 77 -2.84 -12.88 -13.60
C VAL A 77 -2.11 -11.67 -13.01
N ILE A 78 -0.86 -11.41 -13.41
CA ILE A 78 0.01 -10.44 -12.72
C ILE A 78 -0.57 -9.03 -12.74
N PHE A 79 -0.95 -8.51 -13.91
CA PHE A 79 -1.49 -7.15 -14.01
C PHE A 79 -2.76 -6.99 -13.16
N LYS A 80 -3.66 -7.98 -13.19
CA LYS A 80 -4.91 -7.95 -12.42
C LYS A 80 -4.64 -8.01 -10.91
N ILE A 81 -3.75 -8.90 -10.45
CA ILE A 81 -3.37 -9.00 -9.03
C ILE A 81 -2.74 -7.70 -8.55
N VAL A 82 -1.78 -7.16 -9.32
CA VAL A 82 -1.06 -5.94 -8.96
C VAL A 82 -2.02 -4.75 -8.92
N SER A 83 -2.85 -4.56 -9.96
CA SER A 83 -3.86 -3.50 -9.97
C SER A 83 -4.83 -3.63 -8.80
N PHE A 84 -5.30 -4.84 -8.47
CA PHE A 84 -6.19 -5.05 -7.34
C PHE A 84 -5.51 -4.73 -5.99
N ALA A 85 -4.26 -5.15 -5.79
CA ALA A 85 -3.49 -4.84 -4.60
C ALA A 85 -3.26 -3.32 -4.44
N TRP A 86 -2.94 -2.62 -5.54
CA TRP A 86 -2.80 -1.16 -5.55
C TRP A 86 -4.12 -0.45 -5.28
N ALA A 87 -5.25 -0.98 -5.78
CA ALA A 87 -6.57 -0.44 -5.45
C ALA A 87 -6.84 -0.52 -3.93
N GLY A 88 -6.58 -1.68 -3.33
CA GLY A 88 -6.71 -1.90 -1.88
C GLY A 88 -5.87 -0.93 -1.06
N PHE A 89 -4.57 -0.84 -1.39
CA PHE A 89 -3.64 0.06 -0.71
C PHE A 89 -4.03 1.52 -0.89
N GLY A 90 -4.33 1.92 -2.13
CA GLY A 90 -4.72 3.28 -2.49
C GLY A 90 -5.99 3.74 -1.79
N ALA A 91 -7.04 2.90 -1.73
CA ALA A 91 -8.31 3.25 -1.08
C ALA A 91 -8.23 3.23 0.46
N THR A 92 -7.37 2.37 1.03
CA THR A 92 -7.20 2.26 2.48
C THR A 92 -6.35 3.42 3.02
N PHE A 93 -5.18 3.67 2.43
CA PHE A 93 -4.22 4.63 2.98
C PHE A 93 -4.23 5.99 2.27
N GLY A 94 -4.54 6.05 0.98
CA GLY A 94 -4.49 7.29 0.20
C GLY A 94 -5.38 8.40 0.78
N PRO A 95 -6.68 8.16 1.02
CA PRO A 95 -7.59 9.14 1.59
C PRO A 95 -7.11 9.68 2.94
N ILE A 96 -6.75 8.79 3.87
CA ILE A 96 -6.31 9.21 5.20
C ILE A 96 -5.00 10.00 5.13
N MET A 97 -4.05 9.63 4.24
CA MET A 97 -2.84 10.43 4.04
C MET A 97 -3.16 11.85 3.56
N LEU A 98 -4.10 12.02 2.63
CA LEU A 98 -4.53 13.36 2.20
C LEU A 98 -5.19 14.15 3.32
N PHE A 99 -6.14 13.54 4.03
CA PHE A 99 -6.86 14.22 5.11
C PHE A 99 -5.94 14.57 6.29
N SER A 100 -5.01 13.69 6.66
CA SER A 100 -4.03 13.98 7.72
C SER A 100 -3.07 15.12 7.36
N LEU A 101 -2.78 15.34 6.07
CA LEU A 101 -1.88 16.42 5.63
C LEU A 101 -2.60 17.75 5.38
N PHE A 102 -3.87 17.72 4.97
CA PHE A 102 -4.58 18.92 4.50
C PHE A 102 -5.81 19.29 5.33
N TRP A 103 -6.26 18.42 6.25
CA TRP A 103 -7.47 18.65 7.04
C TRP A 103 -7.26 18.44 8.53
N LYS A 104 -7.15 19.55 9.26
CA LYS A 104 -6.94 19.59 10.72
C LYS A 104 -8.04 18.93 11.58
N LYS A 105 -9.21 18.64 11.00
CA LYS A 105 -10.34 18.02 11.72
C LYS A 105 -10.32 16.50 11.63
N THR A 106 -9.34 15.90 10.96
CA THR A 106 -9.20 14.45 10.88
C THR A 106 -9.02 13.85 12.27
N THR A 107 -9.94 12.96 12.65
CA THR A 107 -9.93 12.28 13.96
C THR A 107 -9.43 10.85 13.82
N GLN A 108 -8.91 10.26 14.90
CA GLN A 108 -8.49 8.86 14.91
C GLN A 108 -9.64 7.91 14.52
N SER A 109 -10.85 8.18 15.01
CA SER A 109 -12.03 7.38 14.66
C SER A 109 -12.41 7.50 13.19
N GLY A 110 -12.35 8.71 12.62
CA GLY A 110 -12.58 8.91 11.19
C GLY A 110 -11.52 8.27 10.32
N ALA A 111 -10.25 8.32 10.75
CA ALA A 111 -9.14 7.66 10.10
C ALA A 111 -9.35 6.14 9.99
N ILE A 112 -9.62 5.48 11.13
CA ILE A 112 -9.82 4.03 11.18
C ILE A 112 -11.07 3.64 10.37
N ALA A 113 -12.18 4.37 10.53
CA ALA A 113 -13.41 4.10 9.79
C ALA A 113 -13.21 4.25 8.27
N GLY A 114 -12.50 5.30 7.84
CA GLY A 114 -12.12 5.50 6.44
C GLY A 114 -11.29 4.38 5.88
N MET A 115 -10.22 3.98 6.58
CA MET A 115 -9.36 2.87 6.19
C MET A 115 -10.15 1.57 6.01
N VAL A 116 -11.00 1.23 6.97
CA VAL A 116 -11.84 0.02 6.92
C VAL A 116 -12.87 0.10 5.79
N ALA A 117 -13.55 1.25 5.62
CA ALA A 117 -14.54 1.45 4.57
C ALA A 117 -13.91 1.38 3.17
N GLY A 118 -12.81 2.09 2.95
CA GLY A 118 -12.06 2.06 1.69
C GLY A 118 -11.56 0.67 1.33
N GLY A 119 -10.86 0.01 2.26
CA GLY A 119 -10.35 -1.34 2.07
C GLY A 119 -11.46 -2.34 1.74
N SER A 120 -12.55 -2.33 2.52
CA SER A 120 -13.70 -3.23 2.30
C SER A 120 -14.39 -2.94 0.97
N MET A 121 -14.51 -1.67 0.60
CA MET A 121 -15.19 -1.27 -0.64
C MET A 121 -14.45 -1.74 -1.89
N VAL A 122 -13.12 -1.89 -1.85
CA VAL A 122 -12.37 -2.48 -2.98
C VAL A 122 -12.81 -3.93 -3.25
N PHE A 123 -12.98 -4.73 -2.19
CA PHE A 123 -13.49 -6.10 -2.32
C PHE A 123 -14.94 -6.11 -2.79
N ILE A 124 -15.80 -5.31 -2.16
CA ILE A 124 -17.22 -5.20 -2.53
C ILE A 124 -17.35 -4.77 -3.99
N TRP A 125 -16.57 -3.79 -4.44
CA TRP A 125 -16.66 -3.30 -5.80
C TRP A 125 -16.16 -4.33 -6.80
N ASN A 126 -14.99 -4.94 -6.58
CA ASN A 126 -14.43 -5.92 -7.52
C ASN A 126 -15.31 -7.16 -7.67
N TYR A 127 -15.86 -7.67 -6.57
CA TYR A 127 -16.57 -8.96 -6.58
C TYR A 127 -18.09 -8.85 -6.73
N LEU A 128 -18.72 -7.73 -6.33
CA LEU A 128 -20.18 -7.59 -6.36
C LEU A 128 -20.67 -6.55 -7.38
N VAL A 129 -19.95 -5.43 -7.54
CA VAL A 129 -20.44 -4.28 -8.33
C VAL A 129 -19.92 -4.32 -9.76
N LYS A 130 -18.61 -4.49 -9.94
CA LYS A 130 -17.94 -4.53 -11.24
C LYS A 130 -18.48 -5.64 -12.18
N PRO A 131 -18.84 -6.85 -11.69
CA PRO A 131 -19.43 -7.88 -12.54
C PRO A 131 -20.81 -7.54 -13.10
N LEU A 132 -21.52 -6.55 -12.53
CA LEU A 132 -22.82 -6.10 -13.04
C LEU A 132 -22.70 -5.40 -14.41
N GLY A 133 -21.48 -5.00 -14.81
CA GLY A 133 -21.20 -4.44 -16.12
C GLY A 133 -21.67 -2.99 -16.31
N GLY A 134 -21.52 -2.48 -17.53
CA GLY A 134 -21.86 -1.11 -17.88
C GLY A 134 -21.00 -0.07 -17.14
N VAL A 135 -21.64 0.98 -16.62
CA VAL A 135 -20.98 2.10 -15.92
C VAL A 135 -20.27 1.65 -14.64
N PHE A 136 -20.63 0.49 -14.09
CA PHE A 136 -20.05 -0.07 -12.87
C PHE A 136 -18.73 -0.84 -13.12
N GLY A 137 -18.37 -1.08 -14.39
CA GLY A 137 -17.16 -1.78 -14.81
C GLY A 137 -15.84 -1.02 -14.60
N ILE A 138 -15.87 0.11 -13.88
CA ILE A 138 -14.71 0.96 -13.65
C ILE A 138 -13.70 0.34 -12.68
N TYR A 139 -12.47 0.85 -12.73
CA TYR A 139 -11.42 0.49 -11.78
C TYR A 139 -11.84 0.80 -10.34
N GLU A 140 -11.72 -0.19 -9.48
CA GLU A 140 -12.31 -0.29 -8.14
C GLU A 140 -11.72 0.71 -7.14
N LEU A 141 -10.50 1.18 -7.41
CA LEU A 141 -9.84 2.20 -6.61
C LEU A 141 -10.69 3.47 -6.51
N LEU A 142 -11.19 3.98 -7.65
CA LEU A 142 -11.89 5.26 -7.68
C LEU A 142 -13.12 5.30 -6.75
N PRO A 143 -14.10 4.38 -6.87
CA PRO A 143 -15.27 4.39 -5.99
C PRO A 143 -14.90 4.09 -4.53
N ALA A 144 -13.96 3.17 -4.28
CA ALA A 144 -13.53 2.85 -2.92
C ALA A 144 -12.81 4.03 -2.24
N PHE A 145 -12.01 4.78 -2.99
CA PHE A 145 -11.35 6.00 -2.53
C PHE A 145 -12.38 7.07 -2.13
N ILE A 146 -13.42 7.28 -2.95
CA ILE A 146 -14.50 8.22 -2.63
C ILE A 146 -15.23 7.81 -1.36
N VAL A 147 -15.58 6.52 -1.22
CA VAL A 147 -16.26 6.00 -0.03
C VAL A 147 -15.40 6.20 1.23
N SER A 148 -14.10 5.94 1.14
CA SER A 148 -13.15 6.21 2.22
C SER A 148 -13.11 7.69 2.60
N CYS A 149 -12.97 8.61 1.62
CA CYS A 149 -13.01 10.05 1.85
C CYS A 149 -14.29 10.50 2.55
N VAL A 150 -15.46 10.08 2.06
CA VAL A 150 -16.77 10.42 2.64
C VAL A 150 -16.88 9.89 4.07
N THR A 151 -16.43 8.66 4.30
CA THR A 151 -16.44 8.05 5.64
C THR A 151 -15.54 8.81 6.61
N ILE A 152 -14.33 9.20 6.19
CA ILE A 152 -13.43 10.02 7.01
C ILE A 152 -14.12 11.32 7.41
N VAL A 153 -14.70 12.04 6.44
CA VAL A 153 -15.36 13.32 6.71
C VAL A 153 -16.53 13.15 7.69
N ILE A 154 -17.44 12.22 7.40
CA ILE A 154 -18.64 12.00 8.23
C ILE A 154 -18.25 11.60 9.64
N VAL A 155 -17.41 10.56 9.78
CA VAL A 155 -17.06 10.03 11.09
C VAL A 155 -16.21 11.03 11.88
N SER A 156 -15.30 11.77 11.24
CA SER A 156 -14.54 12.81 11.93
C SER A 156 -15.42 13.95 12.45
N LEU A 157 -16.44 14.37 11.70
CA LEU A 157 -17.39 15.38 12.16
C LEU A 157 -18.33 14.90 13.27
N LEU A 158 -18.65 13.60 13.31
CA LEU A 158 -19.50 12.99 14.34
C LEU A 158 -18.73 12.59 15.60
N SER A 159 -17.42 12.37 15.48
CA SER A 159 -16.55 11.98 16.59
C SER A 159 -16.06 13.18 17.40
N LYS A 160 -15.45 12.92 18.56
CA LYS A 160 -14.80 13.96 19.37
C LYS A 160 -13.68 14.63 18.58
N GLU A 161 -13.54 15.94 18.75
CA GLU A 161 -12.48 16.70 18.10
C GLU A 161 -11.08 16.12 18.41
N PRO A 162 -10.11 16.28 17.49
CA PRO A 162 -8.72 15.91 17.75
C PRO A 162 -8.19 16.61 19.00
N SER A 163 -7.31 15.94 19.75
CA SER A 163 -6.66 16.52 20.91
C SER A 163 -5.88 17.79 20.54
N GLN A 164 -5.68 18.67 21.51
CA GLN A 164 -4.93 19.90 21.27
C GLN A 164 -3.51 19.62 20.80
N GLU A 165 -2.87 18.58 21.34
CA GLU A 165 -1.55 18.11 20.90
C GLU A 165 -1.50 17.79 19.40
N ILE A 166 -2.49 17.06 18.85
CA ILE A 166 -2.57 16.74 17.42
C ILE A 166 -2.77 18.00 16.58
N LYS A 167 -3.57 18.95 17.07
CA LYS A 167 -3.81 20.23 16.38
C LYS A 167 -2.53 21.06 16.33
N ASP A 168 -1.79 21.13 17.44
CA ASP A 168 -0.54 21.88 17.55
C ASP A 168 0.55 21.24 16.66
N GLU A 169 0.64 19.91 16.65
CA GLU A 169 1.53 19.18 15.74
C GLU A 169 1.21 19.48 14.27
N PHE A 170 -0.07 19.43 13.89
CA PHE A 170 -0.52 19.74 12.53
C PHE A 170 -0.12 21.17 12.10
N GLU A 171 -0.30 22.17 12.97
CA GLU A 171 0.09 23.55 12.66
C GLU A 171 1.61 23.72 12.59
N SER A 172 2.38 23.05 13.47
CA SER A 172 3.85 23.08 13.42
C SER A 172 4.40 22.50 12.11
N ALA A 173 3.84 21.37 11.65
CA ALA A 173 4.25 20.72 10.40
C ALA A 173 3.95 21.60 9.18
N LYS A 174 2.88 22.40 9.25
CA LYS A 174 2.51 23.35 8.19
C LYS A 174 3.46 24.55 8.14
N LEU A 175 3.89 25.06 9.30
CA LEU A 175 4.84 26.19 9.41
C LEU A 175 6.24 25.81 8.94
N PHE A 176 6.72 24.61 9.29
CA PHE A 176 8.02 24.10 8.81
C PHE A 176 8.09 24.05 7.27
N LYS A 177 6.97 23.75 6.60
CA LYS A 177 6.88 23.73 5.14
C LYS A 177 6.94 25.12 4.49
N LEU A 178 6.81 26.20 5.27
CA LEU A 178 6.94 27.58 4.79
C LEU A 178 8.36 28.15 4.97
N GLU A 179 9.21 27.47 5.75
CA GLU A 179 10.60 27.89 6.02
C GLU A 179 11.63 27.21 5.10
N VAL A 180 11.22 26.22 4.31
CA VAL A 180 12.02 25.49 3.31
C VAL A 180 11.61 25.89 1.89
#